data_AF-K6D6K7-F1
#
_entry.id   AF-K6D6K7-F1
#
_cell.length_a   1.000
_cell.length_b   1.000
_cell.length_c   1.000
_cell.angle_alpha   90.00
_cell.angle_beta   90.00
_cell.angle_gamma   90.00
#
_symmetry.space_group_name_H-M   'P 1'
#
loop_
_entity.id
_entity.type
_entity.pdbx_description
1 polymer ?
#
loop_
_entity_poly.entity_id
_entity_poly.type
_entity_poly.pdbx_seq_one_letter_code
_entity_poly.pdbx_strand_id
1 'polypeptide(L)'
;KTGIATITGKVKHPTTTLQVDGKQIPIKDDLTFSFTLDLGTLGQKPFGVVVDTTQNKTFQEALTFILDAVAPTLSLDSSTDAPVYTNDPNFQITGTATDNAQYLSLSINGSSVASQYVDININSGKPGHMAIDQPVKLLEGKNVLTVAVTDSEDNTTTKNITVYYEPKKTLAAPTVTPSTTEPAKTVTLTANSAATGETVQYSADGGKTYQDVPAAGVTVTANGTFKFKSTDLYGNESPAVDYVVTNIKADDPAQLQAAKQELTNLIASAKTLSASGKYDDATTTALAAATQKAQTALDQTNASVDSLTGANRDLQTAINQLAAKLPADKKTSLLNQLQSVKAALGTDLGNQTDPSTGKTFTAALDDLVAQAQAGTQTADQLQATLAKVLDAVLAKLAEGIKAATPAEVGNAKDAATGKTWYADIADTLTSGQVSADASDKLAHLQALQSLKTKVAAAVEAAKIVGKGDDTTGTSDKGGGQGTPAPA
;
A
#
# COMPACT_ATOMS: atom_id res chain seq x y z
N LYS A 1 -33.15 46.86 33.98
CA LYS A 1 -32.31 45.69 33.62
C LYS A 1 -32.45 44.48 34.55
N THR A 2 -32.68 44.64 35.87
CA THR A 2 -32.75 43.52 36.83
C THR A 2 -34.16 43.00 37.14
N GLY A 3 -35.20 43.61 36.56
CA GLY A 3 -36.60 43.30 36.89
C GLY A 3 -37.05 43.80 38.27
N ILE A 4 -36.22 44.54 39.01
CA ILE A 4 -36.56 45.08 40.35
C ILE A 4 -36.26 46.57 40.38
N ALA A 5 -37.22 47.38 40.85
CA ALA A 5 -37.05 48.82 41.06
C ALA A 5 -37.20 49.16 42.55
N THR A 6 -36.35 50.06 43.06
CA THR A 6 -36.57 50.66 44.39
C THR A 6 -37.38 51.95 44.19
N ILE A 7 -38.57 51.97 44.76
CA ILE A 7 -39.48 53.12 44.70
C ILE A 7 -39.35 53.88 46.00
N THR A 8 -39.15 55.19 45.90
CA THR A 8 -39.13 56.12 47.03
C THR A 8 -40.09 57.25 46.75
N GLY A 9 -40.83 57.69 47.76
CA GLY A 9 -41.73 58.82 47.61
C GLY A 9 -42.19 59.39 48.94
N LYS A 10 -43.12 60.33 48.87
CA LYS A 10 -43.70 61.01 50.05
C LYS A 10 -45.18 61.24 49.84
N VAL A 11 -46.00 60.88 50.82
CA VAL A 11 -47.42 61.23 50.79
C VAL A 11 -47.60 62.68 51.22
N LYS A 12 -48.51 63.40 50.55
CA LYS A 12 -48.71 64.84 50.77
C LYS A 12 -49.41 65.17 52.11
N HIS A 13 -50.20 64.23 52.63
CA HIS A 13 -50.99 64.39 53.85
C HIS A 13 -50.81 63.17 54.76
N PRO A 14 -51.13 63.26 56.07
CA PRO A 14 -51.16 62.10 56.95
C PRO A 14 -52.11 61.02 56.42
N THR A 15 -51.54 59.85 56.14
CA THR A 15 -52.17 58.73 55.43
C THR A 15 -52.32 57.55 56.38
N THR A 16 -53.49 56.91 56.38
CA THR A 16 -53.75 55.69 57.17
C THR A 16 -53.23 54.44 56.48
N THR A 17 -53.32 54.36 55.15
CA THR A 17 -52.80 53.25 54.35
C THR A 17 -52.24 53.75 53.01
N LEU A 18 -51.09 53.21 52.61
CA LEU A 18 -50.59 53.25 51.23
C LEU A 18 -50.49 51.82 50.76
N GLN A 19 -51.13 51.49 49.63
CA GLN A 19 -51.01 50.19 49.00
C GLN A 19 -50.50 50.35 47.59
N VAL A 20 -49.57 49.48 47.19
CA VAL A 20 -49.11 49.34 45.82
C VAL A 20 -49.31 47.89 45.41
N ASP A 21 -50.07 47.67 44.34
CA ASP A 21 -50.43 46.33 43.84
C ASP A 21 -51.07 45.43 44.92
N GLY A 22 -51.96 46.03 45.73
CA GLY A 22 -52.63 45.36 46.84
C GLY A 22 -51.76 45.07 48.06
N LYS A 23 -50.47 45.42 48.05
CA LYS A 23 -49.55 45.26 49.19
C LYS A 23 -49.43 46.55 49.97
N GLN A 24 -49.61 46.47 51.29
CA GLN A 24 -49.44 47.63 52.17
C GLN A 24 -47.97 48.04 52.27
N ILE A 25 -47.71 49.32 52.02
CA ILE A 25 -46.38 49.93 52.05
C ILE A 25 -46.22 50.72 53.35
N PRO A 26 -45.18 50.46 54.17
CA PRO A 26 -44.90 51.25 55.35
C PRO A 26 -44.59 52.71 55.01
N ILE A 27 -45.21 53.63 55.76
CA ILE A 27 -44.96 55.07 55.69
C ILE A 27 -44.24 55.47 56.99
N LYS A 28 -43.15 56.22 56.88
CA LYS A 28 -42.41 56.75 58.03
C LYS A 28 -43.12 57.97 58.62
N ASP A 29 -42.74 58.36 59.84
CA ASP A 29 -43.31 59.52 60.54
C ASP A 29 -43.16 60.84 59.76
N ASP A 30 -42.12 60.97 58.94
CA ASP A 30 -41.88 62.12 58.06
C ASP A 30 -42.70 62.10 56.74
N LEU A 31 -43.63 61.16 56.65
CA LEU A 31 -44.52 60.86 55.52
C LEU A 31 -43.81 60.28 54.28
N THR A 32 -42.53 59.90 54.37
CA THR A 32 -41.83 59.24 53.27
C THR A 32 -42.05 57.73 53.27
N PHE A 33 -41.89 57.12 52.10
CA PHE A 33 -41.92 55.67 51.94
C PHE A 33 -40.79 55.20 51.03
N SER A 34 -40.38 53.95 51.23
CA SER A 34 -39.48 53.25 50.33
C SER A 34 -39.81 51.77 50.34
N PHE A 35 -39.86 51.17 49.15
CA PHE A 35 -40.05 49.73 48.97
C PHE A 35 -39.40 49.29 47.66
N THR A 36 -39.17 47.99 47.50
CA THR A 36 -38.80 47.47 46.18
C THR A 36 -40.01 46.81 45.52
N LEU A 37 -40.13 47.07 44.23
CA LEU A 37 -41.18 46.58 43.36
C LEU A 37 -40.56 45.61 42.36
N ASP A 38 -41.12 44.41 42.32
CA ASP A 38 -40.81 43.43 41.29
C ASP A 38 -41.57 43.81 40.02
N LEU A 39 -40.83 44.20 38.99
CA LEU A 39 -41.35 44.55 37.67
C LEU A 39 -41.60 43.31 36.80
N GLY A 40 -41.14 42.13 37.22
CA GLY A 40 -41.30 40.88 36.49
C GLY A 40 -40.45 40.78 35.22
N THR A 41 -41.04 40.20 34.16
CA THR A 41 -40.41 39.98 32.86
C THR A 41 -40.82 41.03 31.83
N LEU A 42 -40.28 40.95 30.61
CA LEU A 42 -40.53 41.83 29.46
C LEU A 42 -41.96 42.40 29.43
N GLY A 43 -42.07 43.71 29.23
CA GLY A 43 -43.33 44.37 28.94
C GLY A 43 -43.58 45.66 29.71
N GLN A 44 -44.71 46.30 29.39
CA GLN A 44 -45.24 47.44 30.12
C GLN A 44 -46.08 46.93 31.30
N LYS A 45 -45.77 47.41 32.51
CA LYS A 45 -46.30 46.93 33.77
C LYS A 45 -46.91 48.09 34.55
N PRO A 46 -48.26 48.21 34.58
CA PRO A 46 -48.94 49.13 35.46
C PRO A 46 -49.13 48.52 36.85
N PHE A 47 -48.89 49.30 37.89
CA PHE A 47 -49.11 48.94 39.29
C PHE A 47 -50.07 49.95 39.90
N GLY A 48 -51.23 49.46 40.35
CA GLY A 48 -52.23 50.29 41.01
C GLY A 48 -51.73 50.77 42.38
N VAL A 49 -51.97 52.04 42.68
CA VAL A 49 -51.63 52.66 43.96
C VAL A 49 -52.92 53.14 44.61
N VAL A 50 -53.16 52.75 45.86
CA VAL A 50 -54.32 53.19 46.65
C VAL A 50 -53.84 53.89 47.91
N VAL A 51 -54.40 55.06 48.19
CA VAL A 51 -54.02 55.88 49.34
C VAL A 51 -55.28 56.26 50.12
N ASP A 52 -55.39 55.76 51.37
CA ASP A 52 -56.43 56.21 52.29
C ASP A 52 -55.85 57.23 53.28
N THR A 53 -56.52 58.36 53.40
CA THR A 53 -56.09 59.45 54.27
C THR A 53 -56.78 59.39 55.63
N THR A 54 -56.16 60.02 56.64
CA THR A 54 -56.76 60.24 57.97
C THR A 54 -58.08 61.04 57.94
N GLN A 55 -58.45 61.61 56.80
CA GLN A 55 -59.69 62.35 56.57
C GLN A 55 -60.79 61.49 55.92
N ASN A 56 -60.66 60.16 55.90
CA ASN A 56 -61.58 59.23 55.25
C ASN A 56 -61.78 59.48 53.74
N LYS A 57 -60.71 59.90 53.04
CA LYS A 57 -60.68 59.98 51.57
C LYS A 57 -59.72 58.95 50.98
N THR A 58 -60.13 58.34 49.87
CA THR A 58 -59.35 57.37 49.09
C THR A 58 -58.97 57.97 47.73
N PHE A 59 -57.72 57.81 47.33
CA PHE A 59 -57.22 58.16 45.99
C PHE A 59 -56.63 56.93 45.31
N GLN A 60 -56.77 56.86 43.99
CA GLN A 60 -56.18 55.81 43.15
C GLN A 60 -55.24 56.43 42.12
N GLU A 61 -54.03 55.91 42.01
CA GLU A 61 -53.02 56.27 41.01
C GLU A 61 -52.44 55.00 40.36
N ALA A 62 -51.56 55.16 39.37
CA ALA A 62 -50.86 54.05 38.75
C ALA A 62 -49.39 54.41 38.50
N LEU A 63 -48.49 53.50 38.86
CA LEU A 63 -47.09 53.53 38.43
C LEU A 63 -46.95 52.65 37.20
N THR A 64 -46.39 53.16 36.11
CA THR A 64 -46.19 52.36 34.89
C THR A 64 -44.70 52.29 34.57
N PHE A 65 -44.19 51.07 34.40
CA PHE A 65 -42.81 50.80 34.00
C PHE A 65 -42.80 50.06 32.68
N ILE A 66 -41.83 50.36 31.82
CA ILE A 66 -41.51 49.53 30.67
C ILE A 66 -40.21 48.80 31.00
N LEU A 67 -40.22 47.49 30.84
CA LEU A 67 -39.05 46.67 31.07
C LEU A 67 -38.72 45.91 29.80
N ASP A 68 -37.62 46.30 29.18
CA ASP A 68 -36.80 45.44 28.33
C ASP A 68 -35.35 45.52 28.80
N ALA A 69 -34.66 44.40 28.82
CA ALA A 69 -33.28 44.31 29.32
C ALA A 69 -32.38 43.50 28.40
N VAL A 70 -32.95 42.87 27.38
CA VAL A 70 -32.25 42.03 26.43
C VAL A 70 -31.96 42.89 25.21
N ALA A 71 -30.74 42.81 24.69
CA ALA A 71 -30.38 43.53 23.49
C ALA A 71 -30.73 42.71 22.23
N PRO A 72 -30.97 43.38 21.09
CA PRO A 72 -31.20 42.69 19.83
C PRO A 72 -30.07 41.73 19.47
N THR A 73 -30.40 40.63 18.81
CA THR A 73 -29.42 39.79 18.12
C THR A 73 -29.25 40.27 16.68
N LEU A 74 -28.00 40.42 16.23
CA LEU A 74 -27.63 40.83 14.87
C LEU A 74 -26.78 39.76 14.18
N SER A 75 -27.24 39.26 13.04
CA SER A 75 -26.52 38.34 12.15
C SER A 75 -26.27 39.01 10.81
N LEU A 76 -25.03 38.92 10.31
CA LEU A 76 -24.62 39.49 9.02
C LEU A 76 -24.05 38.35 8.17
N ASP A 77 -24.34 38.35 6.87
CA ASP A 77 -23.87 37.28 5.97
C ASP A 77 -22.38 37.48 5.61
N SER A 78 -21.92 38.72 5.58
CA SER A 78 -20.52 39.06 5.43
C SER A 78 -19.73 38.75 6.71
N SER A 79 -18.49 38.28 6.54
CA SER A 79 -17.60 38.02 7.66
C SER A 79 -17.34 39.29 8.47
N THR A 80 -17.41 39.16 9.80
CA THR A 80 -17.00 40.21 10.75
C THR A 80 -15.58 40.00 11.28
N ASP A 81 -14.99 38.83 11.00
CA ASP A 81 -13.69 38.42 11.54
C ASP A 81 -12.56 38.52 10.51
N ALA A 82 -12.91 38.53 9.22
CA ALA A 82 -11.97 38.67 8.11
C ALA A 82 -12.38 39.82 7.19
N PRO A 83 -11.41 40.59 6.65
CA PRO A 83 -11.71 41.65 5.71
C PRO A 83 -12.23 41.10 4.37
N VAL A 84 -13.12 41.85 3.73
CA VAL A 84 -13.53 41.63 2.35
C VAL A 84 -12.71 42.54 1.43
N TYR A 85 -12.28 42.01 0.29
CA TYR A 85 -11.59 42.77 -0.74
C TYR A 85 -12.46 42.79 -2.00
N THR A 86 -12.64 43.97 -2.59
CA THR A 86 -13.50 44.14 -3.76
C THR A 86 -13.00 45.26 -4.66
N ASN A 87 -13.32 45.16 -5.94
CA ASN A 87 -13.17 46.24 -6.91
C ASN A 87 -14.50 46.88 -7.33
N ASP A 88 -15.60 46.50 -6.69
CA ASP A 88 -16.90 47.17 -6.80
C ASP A 88 -17.01 48.28 -5.75
N PRO A 89 -17.25 49.55 -6.15
CA PRO A 89 -17.50 50.63 -5.19
C PRO A 89 -18.77 50.48 -4.37
N ASN A 90 -19.66 49.54 -4.71
CA ASN A 90 -20.90 49.29 -3.97
C ASN A 90 -20.78 48.00 -3.17
N PHE A 91 -20.98 48.10 -1.87
CA PHE A 91 -20.99 46.96 -0.97
C PHE A 91 -22.39 46.70 -0.44
N GLN A 92 -22.89 45.48 -0.60
CA GLN A 92 -24.19 45.10 -0.09
C GLN A 92 -24.05 44.53 1.32
N ILE A 93 -24.68 45.18 2.31
CA ILE A 93 -24.80 44.64 3.66
C ILE A 93 -26.09 43.84 3.73
N THR A 94 -25.97 42.52 3.89
CA THR A 94 -27.10 41.62 4.09
C THR A 94 -27.05 40.91 5.44
N GLY A 95 -28.22 40.58 5.98
CA GLY A 95 -28.33 39.88 7.25
C GLY A 95 -29.72 39.93 7.87
N THR A 96 -29.79 39.59 9.15
CA THR A 96 -31.04 39.57 9.92
C THR A 96 -30.81 40.12 11.33
N ALA A 97 -31.83 40.74 11.89
CA ALA A 97 -31.85 41.14 13.28
C ALA A 97 -33.15 40.71 13.95
N THR A 98 -33.05 40.31 15.22
CA THR A 98 -34.17 39.84 16.02
C THR A 98 -34.10 40.39 17.44
N ASP A 99 -35.24 40.54 18.09
CA ASP A 99 -35.33 40.93 19.48
C ASP A 99 -36.52 40.26 20.16
N ASN A 100 -36.50 40.15 21.49
CA ASN A 100 -37.61 39.60 22.28
C ASN A 100 -38.84 40.52 22.33
N ALA A 101 -38.68 41.82 22.07
CA ALA A 101 -39.76 42.81 22.02
C ALA A 101 -40.02 43.34 20.60
N GLN A 102 -41.22 43.88 20.41
CA GLN A 102 -41.72 44.32 19.12
C GLN A 102 -41.22 45.73 18.75
N TYR A 103 -39.96 45.88 18.35
CA TYR A 103 -39.43 47.04 17.62
C TYR A 103 -37.95 46.83 17.30
N LEU A 104 -37.49 47.26 16.12
CA LEU A 104 -36.06 47.37 15.83
C LEU A 104 -35.80 48.59 14.95
N SER A 105 -34.67 49.24 15.18
CA SER A 105 -34.10 50.26 14.32
C SER A 105 -32.68 49.86 13.91
N LEU A 106 -32.34 50.07 12.65
CA LEU A 106 -31.03 49.80 12.07
C LEU A 106 -30.33 51.11 11.77
N SER A 107 -29.06 51.18 12.16
CA SER A 107 -28.14 52.25 11.78
C SER A 107 -26.87 51.69 11.16
N ILE A 108 -26.35 52.41 10.17
CA ILE A 108 -25.07 52.12 9.51
C ILE A 108 -24.19 53.36 9.65
N ASN A 109 -22.98 53.20 10.19
CA ASN A 109 -22.04 54.28 10.48
C ASN A 109 -22.68 55.42 11.31
N GLY A 110 -23.55 55.05 12.26
CA GLY A 110 -24.28 55.98 13.11
C GLY A 110 -25.47 56.69 12.45
N SER A 111 -25.74 56.47 11.17
CA SER A 111 -26.91 57.02 10.47
C SER A 111 -28.07 56.03 10.50
N SER A 112 -29.27 56.47 10.87
CA SER A 112 -30.48 55.64 10.82
C SER A 112 -30.84 55.31 9.37
N VAL A 113 -30.98 54.03 9.05
CA VAL A 113 -31.25 53.54 7.68
C VAL A 113 -32.60 52.84 7.55
N ALA A 114 -33.09 52.19 8.60
CA ALA A 114 -34.39 51.53 8.61
C ALA A 114 -34.93 51.40 10.02
N SER A 115 -36.25 51.42 10.18
CA SER A 115 -36.90 51.14 11.47
C SER A 115 -38.27 50.51 11.25
N GLN A 116 -38.74 49.72 12.21
CA GLN A 116 -40.09 49.19 12.20
C GLN A 116 -41.08 50.28 12.65
N TYR A 117 -41.76 50.94 11.71
CA TYR A 117 -42.79 51.94 12.01
C TYR A 117 -44.12 51.27 12.33
N VAL A 118 -44.44 51.14 13.63
CA VAL A 118 -45.74 50.63 14.11
C VAL A 118 -46.09 51.21 15.48
N ASP A 119 -47.38 51.17 15.85
CA ASP A 119 -47.81 51.27 17.25
C ASP A 119 -47.14 50.14 18.05
N ILE A 120 -46.11 50.49 18.82
CA ILE A 120 -45.33 49.53 19.60
C ILE A 120 -46.21 48.97 20.71
N ASN A 121 -46.52 47.67 20.65
CA ASN A 121 -47.13 46.95 21.75
C ASN A 121 -46.10 46.00 22.36
N ILE A 122 -45.37 46.50 23.36
CA ILE A 122 -44.34 45.74 24.08
C ILE A 122 -44.89 44.53 24.85
N ASN A 123 -46.21 44.49 25.07
CA ASN A 123 -46.91 43.36 25.69
C ASN A 123 -47.52 42.39 24.66
N SER A 124 -47.27 42.56 23.36
CA SER A 124 -47.86 41.72 22.31
C SER A 124 -47.36 40.27 22.32
N GLY A 125 -46.22 40.01 22.96
CA GLY A 125 -45.52 38.72 22.92
C GLY A 125 -44.90 38.39 21.56
N LYS A 126 -44.92 39.32 20.60
CA LYS A 126 -44.32 39.14 19.28
C LYS A 126 -42.87 39.64 19.29
N PRO A 127 -41.90 38.84 18.82
CA PRO A 127 -40.53 39.30 18.70
C PRO A 127 -40.38 40.32 17.57
N GLY A 128 -39.40 41.20 17.71
CA GLY A 128 -38.94 42.08 16.63
C GLY A 128 -38.16 41.26 15.61
N HIS A 129 -38.38 41.53 14.32
CA HIS A 129 -37.61 40.90 13.24
C HIS A 129 -37.38 41.88 12.09
N MET A 130 -36.14 41.97 11.62
CA MET A 130 -35.75 42.82 10.50
C MET A 130 -34.81 42.06 9.55
N ALA A 131 -35.14 42.07 8.26
CA ALA A 131 -34.18 41.70 7.22
C ALA A 131 -33.34 42.92 6.86
N ILE A 132 -32.04 42.71 6.67
CA ILE A 132 -31.07 43.75 6.31
C ILE A 132 -30.67 43.50 4.86
N ASP A 133 -30.84 44.53 4.03
CA ASP A 133 -30.41 44.56 2.64
C ASP A 133 -30.12 46.03 2.28
N GLN A 134 -28.91 46.49 2.61
CA GLN A 134 -28.54 47.90 2.51
C GLN A 134 -27.25 48.10 1.68
N PRO A 135 -27.32 48.83 0.55
CA PRO A 135 -26.14 49.18 -0.22
C PRO A 135 -25.36 50.31 0.47
N VAL A 136 -24.04 50.17 0.52
CA VAL A 136 -23.12 51.20 1.00
C VAL A 136 -22.09 51.51 -0.08
N LYS A 137 -21.88 52.80 -0.33
CA LYS A 137 -20.83 53.26 -1.24
C LYS A 137 -19.50 53.30 -0.49
N LEU A 138 -18.51 52.59 -1.01
CA LEU A 138 -17.16 52.51 -0.45
C LEU A 138 -16.32 53.70 -0.90
N LEU A 139 -15.40 54.12 -0.02
CA LEU A 139 -14.28 54.98 -0.36
C LEU A 139 -13.06 54.12 -0.69
N GLU A 140 -12.19 54.58 -1.57
CA GLU A 140 -10.96 53.86 -1.89
C GLU A 140 -10.12 53.62 -0.62
N GLY A 141 -9.58 52.41 -0.49
CA GLY A 141 -8.85 51.96 0.69
C GLY A 141 -9.72 51.22 1.72
N LYS A 142 -9.38 51.37 3.00
CA LYS A 142 -10.03 50.67 4.12
C LYS A 142 -11.34 51.34 4.52
N ASN A 143 -12.44 50.59 4.48
CA ASN A 143 -13.75 50.97 4.98
C ASN A 143 -14.07 50.11 6.21
N VAL A 144 -14.49 50.74 7.31
CA VAL A 144 -15.02 50.05 8.48
C VAL A 144 -16.50 50.42 8.58
N LEU A 145 -17.37 49.45 8.29
CA LEU A 145 -18.81 49.63 8.27
C LEU A 145 -19.36 49.15 9.62
N THR A 146 -19.84 50.08 10.43
CA THR A 146 -20.43 49.79 11.74
C THR A 146 -21.94 49.64 11.60
N VAL A 147 -22.43 48.41 11.75
CA VAL A 147 -23.85 48.07 11.68
C VAL A 147 -24.37 47.91 13.09
N ALA A 148 -25.35 48.71 13.49
CA ALA A 148 -25.94 48.65 14.82
C ALA A 148 -27.46 48.53 14.74
N VAL A 149 -28.02 47.66 15.57
CA VAL A 149 -29.47 47.50 15.73
C VAL A 149 -29.85 47.83 17.17
N THR A 150 -30.88 48.64 17.33
CA THR A 150 -31.38 49.15 18.62
C THR A 150 -32.87 48.81 18.78
N ASP A 151 -33.27 48.35 19.97
CA ASP A 151 -34.66 48.10 20.34
C ASP A 151 -35.40 49.38 20.78
N SER A 152 -36.60 49.26 21.38
CA SER A 152 -37.40 50.41 21.83
C SER A 152 -36.95 51.02 23.16
N GLU A 153 -36.11 50.32 23.93
CA GLU A 153 -35.61 50.73 25.24
C GLU A 153 -34.10 51.04 25.20
N ASP A 154 -33.60 51.38 24.01
CA ASP A 154 -32.22 51.75 23.71
C ASP A 154 -31.16 50.66 24.02
N ASN A 155 -31.53 49.37 24.05
CA ASN A 155 -30.52 48.32 24.02
C ASN A 155 -30.00 48.14 22.59
N THR A 156 -28.68 48.13 22.43
CA THR A 156 -28.01 48.10 21.12
C THR A 156 -27.05 46.94 21.00
N THR A 157 -27.03 46.31 19.82
CA THR A 157 -25.99 45.38 19.39
C THR A 157 -25.29 45.93 18.15
N THR A 158 -23.96 45.82 18.11
CA THR A 158 -23.12 46.38 17.05
C THR A 158 -22.17 45.32 16.48
N LYS A 159 -22.01 45.33 15.15
CA LYS A 159 -21.00 44.53 14.42
C LYS A 159 -20.27 45.41 13.42
N ASN A 160 -19.00 45.10 13.18
CA ASN A 160 -18.16 45.79 12.20
C ASN A 160 -17.85 44.86 11.02
N ILE A 161 -17.99 45.37 9.80
CA ILE A 161 -17.48 44.74 8.58
C ILE A 161 -16.30 45.57 8.09
N THR A 162 -15.15 44.93 7.85
CA THR A 162 -14.00 45.61 7.24
C THR A 162 -13.96 45.29 5.74
N VAL A 163 -14.00 46.32 4.90
CA VAL A 163 -13.95 46.17 3.44
C VAL A 163 -12.82 47.02 2.87
N TYR A 164 -11.91 46.41 2.12
CA TYR A 164 -10.92 47.13 1.33
C TYR A 164 -11.39 47.23 -0.11
N TYR A 165 -11.50 48.46 -0.59
CA TYR A 165 -11.92 48.76 -1.95
C TYR A 165 -10.75 49.37 -2.73
N GLU A 166 -10.49 48.84 -3.93
CA GLU A 166 -9.64 49.46 -4.92
C GLU A 166 -10.40 49.60 -6.25
N PRO A 167 -10.38 50.76 -6.93
CA PRO A 167 -11.01 50.91 -8.23
C PRO A 167 -10.56 49.84 -9.22
N LYS A 168 -11.52 49.30 -10.00
CA LYS A 168 -11.25 48.29 -11.01
C LYS A 168 -10.13 48.73 -11.95
N LYS A 169 -9.09 47.91 -12.06
CA LYS A 169 -7.96 48.11 -12.97
C LYS A 169 -7.71 46.87 -13.81
N THR A 170 -7.05 47.04 -14.94
CA THR A 170 -6.58 45.94 -15.77
C THR A 170 -5.17 45.56 -15.33
N LEU A 171 -4.98 44.31 -14.93
CA LEU A 171 -3.66 43.79 -14.58
C LEU A 171 -2.84 43.52 -15.86
N ALA A 172 -1.51 43.53 -15.73
CA ALA A 172 -0.64 43.08 -16.80
C ALA A 172 -0.74 41.55 -16.93
N ALA A 173 -0.67 41.05 -18.17
CA ALA A 173 -0.78 39.64 -18.43
C ALA A 173 0.45 38.86 -17.90
N PRO A 174 0.28 37.60 -17.46
CA PRO A 174 1.38 36.79 -17.00
C PRO A 174 2.33 36.41 -18.14
N THR A 175 3.59 36.14 -17.81
CA THR A 175 4.58 35.60 -18.76
C THR A 175 4.63 34.09 -18.64
N VAL A 176 4.42 33.38 -19.76
CA VAL A 176 4.43 31.92 -19.82
C VAL A 176 5.70 31.41 -20.49
N THR A 177 6.41 30.48 -19.85
CA THR A 177 7.66 29.90 -20.35
C THR A 177 7.60 28.37 -20.33
N PRO A 178 7.86 27.68 -21.46
CA PRO A 178 7.95 26.23 -21.49
C PRO A 178 9.30 25.73 -20.94
N SER A 179 9.33 24.49 -20.46
CA SER A 179 10.59 23.82 -20.10
C SER A 179 11.47 23.51 -21.32
N THR A 180 10.87 23.33 -22.49
CA THR A 180 11.58 23.11 -23.76
C THR A 180 10.68 23.45 -24.95
N THR A 181 11.30 23.93 -26.03
CA THR A 181 10.67 24.08 -27.36
C THR A 181 11.09 22.96 -28.32
N GLU A 182 12.09 22.16 -27.94
CA GLU A 182 12.53 20.99 -28.71
C GLU A 182 11.51 19.85 -28.60
N PRO A 183 11.49 18.90 -29.56
CA PRO A 183 10.64 17.72 -29.46
C PRO A 183 10.79 16.98 -28.13
N ALA A 184 9.67 16.76 -27.42
CA ALA A 184 9.66 16.13 -26.10
C ALA A 184 8.45 15.23 -25.91
N LYS A 185 8.46 14.40 -24.85
CA LYS A 185 7.29 13.61 -24.41
C LYS A 185 6.33 14.42 -23.54
N THR A 186 6.87 15.39 -22.82
CA THR A 186 6.14 16.28 -21.92
C THR A 186 6.76 17.67 -21.96
N VAL A 187 5.95 18.69 -21.68
CA VAL A 187 6.39 20.08 -21.55
C VAL A 187 5.79 20.63 -20.26
N THR A 188 6.58 21.35 -19.47
CA THR A 188 6.07 22.05 -18.29
C THR A 188 5.94 23.53 -18.62
N LEU A 189 4.74 24.09 -18.46
CA LEU A 189 4.47 25.51 -18.62
C LEU A 189 4.56 26.19 -17.25
N THR A 190 5.55 27.05 -17.08
CA THR A 190 5.65 27.94 -15.93
C THR A 190 5.03 29.28 -16.30
N ALA A 191 4.28 29.88 -15.37
CA ALA A 191 3.65 31.17 -15.61
C ALA A 191 3.88 32.07 -14.41
N ASN A 192 4.44 33.26 -14.65
CA ASN A 192 4.77 34.23 -13.61
C ASN A 192 3.89 35.45 -13.77
N SER A 193 3.36 35.95 -12.65
CA SER A 193 2.62 37.20 -12.61
C SER A 193 3.55 38.37 -12.93
N ALA A 194 2.96 39.48 -13.38
CA ALA A 194 3.72 40.67 -13.71
C ALA A 194 4.08 41.48 -12.44
N ALA A 195 3.26 41.36 -11.38
CA ALA A 195 3.50 42.01 -10.11
C ALA A 195 3.36 41.02 -8.91
N THR A 196 3.88 41.44 -7.76
CA THR A 196 3.75 40.73 -6.49
C THR A 196 2.32 40.84 -5.95
N GLY A 197 1.80 39.75 -5.34
CA GLY A 197 0.45 39.73 -4.77
C GLY A 197 -0.66 39.36 -5.77
N GLU A 198 -0.28 39.01 -7.00
CA GLU A 198 -1.15 38.44 -8.02
C GLU A 198 -1.01 36.91 -8.05
N THR A 199 -2.11 36.21 -8.33
CA THR A 199 -2.15 34.78 -8.59
C THR A 199 -2.32 34.54 -10.08
N VAL A 200 -1.53 33.64 -10.67
CA VAL A 200 -1.72 33.23 -12.06
C VAL A 200 -2.64 32.02 -12.11
N GLN A 201 -3.64 32.09 -12.98
CA GLN A 201 -4.56 31.00 -13.26
C GLN A 201 -4.42 30.55 -14.71
N TYR A 202 -4.70 29.27 -14.96
CA TYR A 202 -4.69 28.71 -16.29
C TYR A 202 -5.98 27.97 -16.63
N SER A 203 -6.20 27.79 -17.94
CA SER A 203 -7.32 27.06 -18.50
C SER A 203 -6.84 26.14 -19.62
N ALA A 204 -7.32 24.89 -19.61
CA ALA A 204 -7.10 23.90 -20.65
C ALA A 204 -8.34 23.68 -21.55
N ASP A 205 -9.45 24.37 -21.28
CA ASP A 205 -10.75 24.17 -21.94
C ASP A 205 -11.21 25.37 -22.80
N GLY A 206 -10.25 26.20 -23.21
CA GLY A 206 -10.49 27.39 -24.01
C GLY A 206 -10.95 28.61 -23.19
N GLY A 207 -10.74 28.61 -21.88
CA GLY A 207 -11.08 29.72 -20.99
C GLY A 207 -12.46 29.62 -20.36
N LYS A 208 -13.09 28.44 -20.34
CA LYS A 208 -14.40 28.25 -19.67
C LYS A 208 -14.20 28.09 -18.16
N THR A 209 -13.16 27.36 -17.77
CA THR A 209 -12.76 27.21 -16.36
C THR A 209 -11.30 27.59 -16.17
N TYR A 210 -11.02 28.22 -15.03
CA TYR A 210 -9.68 28.64 -14.62
C TYR A 210 -9.36 28.04 -13.25
N GLN A 211 -8.10 27.65 -13.09
CA GLN A 211 -7.55 27.11 -11.85
C GLN A 211 -6.15 27.68 -11.62
N ASP A 212 -5.71 27.75 -10.37
CA ASP A 212 -4.40 28.32 -10.04
C ASP A 212 -3.27 27.49 -10.66
N VAL A 213 -2.24 28.18 -11.16
CA VAL A 213 -1.04 27.54 -11.68
C VAL A 213 -0.27 26.94 -10.49
N PRO A 214 0.03 25.62 -10.51
CA PRO A 214 0.83 25.00 -9.46
C PRO A 214 2.23 25.62 -9.38
N ALA A 215 2.84 25.62 -8.19
CA ALA A 215 4.20 26.14 -8.00
C ALA A 215 5.25 25.44 -8.89
N ALA A 216 5.04 24.16 -9.24
CA ALA A 216 5.89 23.40 -10.15
C ALA A 216 5.61 23.67 -11.65
N GLY A 217 4.60 24.48 -11.97
CA GLY A 217 4.08 24.68 -13.32
C GLY A 217 3.05 23.64 -13.75
N VAL A 218 2.49 23.84 -14.94
CA VAL A 218 1.50 22.96 -15.56
C VAL A 218 2.20 21.93 -16.44
N THR A 219 2.09 20.65 -16.11
CA THR A 219 2.67 19.56 -16.94
C THR A 219 1.70 19.19 -18.06
N VAL A 220 2.18 19.25 -19.30
CA VAL A 220 1.43 18.99 -20.52
C VAL A 220 1.97 17.75 -21.22
N THR A 221 1.07 16.83 -21.59
CA THR A 221 1.40 15.55 -22.24
C THR A 221 0.80 15.40 -23.63
N ALA A 222 0.11 16.43 -24.13
CA ALA A 222 -0.46 16.47 -25.47
C ALA A 222 -0.40 17.88 -26.05
N ASN A 223 -0.23 17.98 -27.37
CA ASN A 223 -0.28 19.27 -28.06
C ASN A 223 -1.66 19.91 -27.87
N GLY A 224 -1.68 21.22 -27.66
CA GLY A 224 -2.90 21.92 -27.30
C GLY A 224 -2.66 23.41 -27.04
N THR A 225 -3.75 24.13 -26.81
CA THR A 225 -3.72 25.56 -26.46
C THR A 225 -4.16 25.73 -25.01
N PHE A 226 -3.39 26.50 -24.26
CA PHE A 226 -3.63 26.81 -22.86
C PHE A 226 -3.77 28.33 -22.70
N LYS A 227 -4.71 28.78 -21.87
CA LYS A 227 -4.90 30.20 -21.57
C LYS A 227 -4.41 30.51 -20.17
N PHE A 228 -3.77 31.65 -19.96
CA PHE A 228 -3.27 32.09 -18.67
C PHE A 228 -3.71 33.53 -18.38
N LYS A 229 -4.12 33.82 -17.15
CA LYS A 229 -4.45 35.18 -16.69
C LYS A 229 -3.99 35.39 -15.25
N SER A 230 -3.75 36.63 -14.87
CA SER A 230 -3.48 37.02 -13.48
C SER A 230 -4.75 37.53 -12.83
N THR A 231 -4.92 37.24 -11.54
CA THR A 231 -5.93 37.84 -10.67
C THR A 231 -5.27 38.42 -9.43
N ASP A 232 -5.79 39.52 -8.89
CA ASP A 232 -5.38 40.03 -7.58
C ASP A 232 -6.44 39.73 -6.51
N LEU A 233 -6.10 40.05 -5.27
CA LEU A 233 -6.98 39.83 -4.11
C LEU A 233 -8.27 40.68 -4.14
N TYR A 234 -8.35 41.74 -4.96
CA TYR A 234 -9.53 42.59 -5.15
C TYR A 234 -10.44 42.10 -6.28
N GLY A 235 -10.04 41.04 -7.01
CA GLY A 235 -10.78 40.51 -8.15
C GLY A 235 -10.52 41.27 -9.46
N ASN A 236 -9.43 42.03 -9.56
CA ASN A 236 -8.97 42.55 -10.85
C ASN A 236 -8.34 41.43 -11.67
N GLU A 237 -8.49 41.50 -12.99
CA GLU A 237 -7.96 40.47 -13.90
C GLU A 237 -7.11 41.08 -15.01
N SER A 238 -6.15 40.31 -15.51
CA SER A 238 -5.45 40.61 -16.76
C SER A 238 -6.22 40.08 -17.98
N PRO A 239 -5.91 40.54 -19.20
CA PRO A 239 -6.25 39.79 -20.41
C PRO A 239 -5.65 38.38 -20.34
N ALA A 240 -6.33 37.39 -20.92
CA ALA A 240 -5.81 36.04 -21.03
C ALA A 240 -4.78 35.96 -22.18
N VAL A 241 -3.67 35.26 -21.93
CA VAL A 241 -2.63 34.96 -22.92
C VAL A 241 -2.69 33.50 -23.32
N ASP A 242 -2.57 33.25 -24.62
CA ASP A 242 -2.56 31.91 -25.19
C ASP A 242 -1.14 31.38 -25.30
N TYR A 243 -0.92 30.15 -24.85
CA TYR A 243 0.30 29.39 -25.08
C TYR A 243 -0.05 28.10 -25.84
N VAL A 244 0.56 27.93 -27.02
CA VAL A 244 0.34 26.74 -27.87
C VAL A 244 1.51 25.78 -27.73
N VAL A 245 1.24 24.57 -27.26
CA VAL A 245 2.21 23.47 -27.21
C VAL A 245 2.08 22.65 -28.49
N THR A 246 3.15 22.56 -29.27
CA THR A 246 3.20 21.83 -30.55
C THR A 246 4.34 20.81 -30.65
N ASN A 247 5.24 20.78 -29.68
CA ASN A 247 6.47 19.99 -29.67
C ASN A 247 6.34 18.64 -28.93
N ILE A 248 5.14 18.25 -28.48
CA ILE A 248 4.94 16.93 -27.90
C ILE A 248 4.85 15.89 -29.03
N LYS A 249 5.79 14.93 -29.02
CA LYS A 249 5.84 13.83 -30.00
C LYS A 249 5.45 12.51 -29.34
N ALA A 250 4.41 11.88 -29.86
CA ALA A 250 4.13 10.47 -29.60
C ALA A 250 5.28 9.59 -30.14
N ASP A 251 5.34 8.33 -29.71
CA ASP A 251 6.25 7.36 -30.33
C ASP A 251 5.93 7.20 -31.81
N ASP A 252 6.96 6.98 -32.64
CA ASP A 252 6.77 6.61 -34.03
C ASP A 252 5.98 5.29 -34.11
N PRO A 253 4.82 5.24 -34.79
CA PRO A 253 4.02 4.03 -34.92
C PRO A 253 4.82 2.81 -35.43
N ALA A 254 5.79 3.03 -36.31
CA ALA A 254 6.64 1.95 -36.84
C ALA A 254 7.54 1.36 -35.74
N GLN A 255 8.15 2.22 -34.91
CA GLN A 255 8.98 1.80 -33.79
C GLN A 255 8.16 1.09 -32.71
N LEU A 256 6.97 1.62 -32.41
CA LEU A 256 6.06 0.98 -31.45
C LEU A 256 5.65 -0.43 -31.91
N GLN A 257 5.34 -0.59 -33.20
CA GLN A 257 5.01 -1.89 -33.77
C GLN A 257 6.21 -2.86 -33.72
N ALA A 258 7.41 -2.39 -34.02
CA ALA A 258 8.63 -3.21 -33.93
C ALA A 258 8.89 -3.70 -32.49
N ALA A 259 8.81 -2.80 -31.50
CA ALA A 259 9.00 -3.14 -30.09
C ALA A 259 7.96 -4.17 -29.59
N LYS A 260 6.70 -4.06 -30.03
CA LYS A 260 5.65 -5.05 -29.72
C LYS A 260 5.99 -6.42 -30.31
N GLN A 261 6.47 -6.47 -31.55
CA GLN A 261 6.81 -7.73 -32.21
C GLN A 261 7.99 -8.42 -31.54
N GLU A 262 9.04 -7.66 -31.19
CA GLU A 262 10.20 -8.20 -30.48
C GLU A 262 9.82 -8.80 -29.13
N LEU A 263 9.03 -8.07 -28.33
CA LEU A 263 8.57 -8.55 -27.02
C LEU A 263 7.71 -9.81 -27.15
N THR A 264 6.82 -9.85 -28.15
CA THR A 264 5.98 -11.04 -28.44
C THR A 264 6.83 -12.27 -28.74
N ASN A 265 7.86 -12.12 -29.58
CA ASN A 265 8.76 -13.21 -29.94
C ASN A 265 9.56 -13.70 -28.72
N LEU A 266 9.99 -12.78 -27.85
CA LEU A 266 10.72 -13.14 -26.64
C LEU A 266 9.84 -13.85 -25.61
N ILE A 267 8.58 -13.41 -25.44
CA ILE A 267 7.59 -14.08 -24.60
C ILE A 267 7.36 -15.51 -25.08
N ALA A 268 7.23 -15.73 -26.39
CA ALA A 268 7.07 -17.08 -26.93
C ALA A 268 8.28 -17.97 -26.60
N SER A 269 9.49 -17.44 -26.78
CA SER A 269 10.74 -18.14 -26.46
C SER A 269 10.85 -18.49 -24.97
N ALA A 270 10.50 -17.55 -24.09
CA ALA A 270 10.49 -17.75 -22.64
C ALA A 270 9.52 -18.86 -22.22
N LYS A 271 8.31 -18.91 -22.79
CA LYS A 271 7.32 -19.97 -22.54
C LYS A 271 7.86 -21.35 -22.95
N THR A 272 8.51 -21.45 -24.11
CA THR A 272 9.14 -22.70 -24.55
C THR A 272 10.27 -23.15 -23.61
N LEU A 273 11.13 -22.24 -23.18
CA LEU A 273 12.22 -22.54 -22.24
C LEU A 273 11.66 -23.01 -20.89
N SER A 274 10.65 -22.30 -20.37
CA SER A 274 9.99 -22.63 -19.11
C SER A 274 9.32 -24.02 -19.15
N ALA A 275 8.73 -24.41 -20.29
CA ALA A 275 8.08 -25.71 -20.44
C ALA A 275 9.05 -26.88 -20.70
N SER A 276 10.35 -26.62 -20.90
CA SER A 276 11.31 -27.65 -21.31
C SER A 276 11.65 -28.67 -20.21
N GLY A 277 11.42 -28.33 -18.93
CA GLY A 277 11.79 -29.15 -17.78
C GLY A 277 13.30 -29.27 -17.52
N LYS A 278 14.15 -28.59 -18.32
CA LYS A 278 15.62 -28.66 -18.24
C LYS A 278 16.25 -27.71 -17.22
N TYR A 279 15.49 -26.73 -16.76
CA TYR A 279 15.98 -25.66 -15.91
C TYR A 279 15.47 -25.83 -14.48
N ASP A 280 16.23 -25.30 -13.55
CA ASP A 280 15.95 -25.30 -12.12
C ASP A 280 14.61 -24.60 -11.83
N ASP A 281 13.88 -25.11 -10.83
CA ASP A 281 12.52 -24.68 -10.54
C ASP A 281 12.48 -23.22 -10.06
N ALA A 282 13.51 -22.75 -9.33
CA ALA A 282 13.58 -21.36 -8.87
C ALA A 282 13.79 -20.39 -10.04
N THR A 283 14.73 -20.69 -10.94
CA THR A 283 14.99 -19.85 -12.13
C THR A 283 13.84 -19.92 -13.13
N THR A 284 13.15 -21.06 -13.25
CA THR A 284 11.96 -21.22 -14.08
C THR A 284 10.78 -20.42 -13.52
N THR A 285 10.60 -20.38 -12.20
CA THR A 285 9.58 -19.56 -11.54
C THR A 285 9.85 -18.06 -11.76
N ALA A 286 11.11 -17.63 -11.64
CA ALA A 286 11.51 -16.26 -11.94
C ALA A 286 11.23 -15.89 -13.41
N LEU A 287 11.53 -16.78 -14.36
CA LEU A 287 11.21 -16.60 -15.77
C LEU A 287 9.71 -16.48 -16.03
N ALA A 288 8.89 -17.32 -15.39
CA ALA A 288 7.43 -17.25 -15.52
C ALA A 288 6.87 -15.90 -15.03
N ALA A 289 7.38 -15.39 -13.90
CA ALA A 289 7.01 -14.08 -13.39
C ALA A 289 7.44 -12.95 -14.33
N ALA A 290 8.67 -13.00 -14.87
CA ALA A 290 9.14 -12.01 -15.86
C ALA A 290 8.31 -12.07 -17.16
N THR A 291 7.91 -13.27 -17.59
CA THR A 291 7.05 -13.47 -18.77
C THR A 291 5.67 -12.84 -18.56
N GLN A 292 5.10 -12.98 -17.37
CA GLN A 292 3.81 -12.35 -17.05
C GLN A 292 3.90 -10.81 -17.01
N LYS A 293 4.98 -10.26 -16.45
CA LYS A 293 5.24 -8.81 -16.48
C LYS A 293 5.39 -8.30 -17.92
N ALA A 294 6.13 -9.03 -18.76
CA ALA A 294 6.28 -8.71 -20.17
C ALA A 294 4.94 -8.73 -20.93
N GLN A 295 4.10 -9.74 -20.68
CA GLN A 295 2.75 -9.79 -21.26
C GLN A 295 1.89 -8.61 -20.82
N THR A 296 1.95 -8.24 -19.54
CA THR A 296 1.22 -7.08 -19.00
C THR A 296 1.63 -5.79 -19.70
N ALA A 297 2.93 -5.59 -19.95
CA ALA A 297 3.42 -4.41 -20.68
C ALA A 297 2.96 -4.40 -22.14
N LEU A 298 2.87 -5.56 -22.79
CA LEU A 298 2.39 -5.69 -24.17
C LEU A 298 0.90 -5.34 -24.31
N ASP A 299 0.09 -5.70 -23.32
CA ASP A 299 -1.37 -5.54 -23.33
C ASP A 299 -1.84 -4.12 -22.94
N GLN A 300 -0.92 -3.23 -22.54
CA GLN A 300 -1.24 -1.84 -22.21
C GLN A 300 -1.73 -1.05 -23.44
N THR A 301 -2.92 -0.44 -23.33
CA THR A 301 -3.52 0.38 -24.41
C THR A 301 -2.65 1.58 -24.79
N ASN A 302 -1.90 2.13 -23.83
CA ASN A 302 -1.01 3.27 -23.99
C ASN A 302 0.49 2.88 -23.89
N ALA A 303 0.84 1.65 -24.25
CA ALA A 303 2.24 1.20 -24.26
C ALA A 303 3.13 2.15 -25.08
N SER A 304 4.31 2.43 -24.56
CA SER A 304 5.36 3.22 -25.20
C SER A 304 6.51 2.34 -25.68
N VAL A 305 7.33 2.85 -26.60
CA VAL A 305 8.56 2.16 -27.04
C VAL A 305 9.48 1.89 -25.84
N ASP A 306 9.62 2.85 -24.92
CA ASP A 306 10.47 2.72 -23.73
C ASP A 306 9.96 1.64 -22.78
N SER A 307 8.65 1.62 -22.50
CA SER A 307 8.06 0.61 -21.60
C SER A 307 8.19 -0.81 -22.16
N LEU A 308 8.00 -0.99 -23.48
CA LEU A 308 8.15 -2.29 -24.13
C LEU A 308 9.62 -2.73 -24.19
N THR A 309 10.54 -1.80 -24.45
CA THR A 309 11.99 -2.07 -24.45
C THR A 309 12.50 -2.44 -23.06
N GLY A 310 12.00 -1.77 -22.02
CA GLY A 310 12.28 -2.12 -20.63
C GLY A 310 11.81 -3.55 -20.29
N ALA A 311 10.56 -3.88 -20.63
CA ALA A 311 10.01 -5.22 -20.43
C ALA A 311 10.78 -6.31 -21.19
N ASN A 312 11.23 -6.01 -22.41
CA ASN A 312 12.06 -6.90 -23.22
C ASN A 312 13.39 -7.19 -22.49
N ARG A 313 14.08 -6.16 -22.02
CA ARG A 313 15.35 -6.29 -21.28
C ARG A 313 15.20 -7.12 -20.01
N ASP A 314 14.14 -6.89 -19.24
CA ASP A 314 13.88 -7.63 -18.00
C ASP A 314 13.61 -9.12 -18.29
N LEU A 315 12.82 -9.41 -19.33
CA LEU A 315 12.57 -10.79 -19.75
C LEU A 315 13.84 -11.47 -20.25
N GLN A 316 14.66 -10.77 -21.06
CA GLN A 316 15.93 -11.29 -21.53
C GLN A 316 16.90 -11.57 -20.39
N THR A 317 16.90 -10.73 -19.36
CA THR A 317 17.69 -10.94 -18.14
C THR A 317 17.25 -12.21 -17.42
N ALA A 318 15.95 -12.44 -17.27
CA ALA A 318 15.42 -13.66 -16.67
C ALA A 318 15.78 -14.91 -17.50
N ILE A 319 15.75 -14.83 -18.83
CA ILE A 319 16.21 -15.91 -19.72
C ILE A 319 17.70 -16.22 -19.49
N ASN A 320 18.54 -15.18 -19.40
CA ASN A 320 19.98 -15.34 -19.19
C ASN A 320 20.33 -15.90 -17.80
N GLN A 321 19.42 -15.79 -16.83
CA GLN A 321 19.58 -16.30 -15.46
C GLN A 321 19.09 -17.75 -15.29
N LEU A 322 18.57 -18.39 -16.34
CA LEU A 322 18.17 -19.79 -16.28
C LEU A 322 19.36 -20.69 -15.91
N ALA A 323 19.18 -21.50 -14.86
CA ALA A 323 20.17 -22.48 -14.44
C ALA A 323 19.71 -23.88 -14.86
N ALA A 324 20.57 -24.65 -15.54
CA ALA A 324 20.24 -26.02 -15.92
C ALA A 324 20.18 -26.95 -14.69
N LYS A 325 19.19 -27.86 -14.63
CA LYS A 325 19.10 -28.89 -13.58
C LYS A 325 20.32 -29.81 -13.56
N LEU A 326 20.85 -30.10 -14.75
CA LEU A 326 22.08 -30.85 -14.93
C LEU A 326 23.11 -29.99 -15.69
N PRO A 327 24.02 -29.32 -14.97
CA PRO A 327 25.15 -28.59 -15.57
C PRO A 327 26.00 -29.48 -16.49
N ALA A 328 26.60 -28.91 -17.52
CA ALA A 328 27.28 -29.65 -18.60
C ALA A 328 28.50 -30.47 -18.09
N ASP A 329 29.23 -29.93 -17.13
CA ASP A 329 30.35 -30.58 -16.43
C ASP A 329 29.85 -31.80 -15.64
N LYS A 330 28.79 -31.62 -14.84
CA LYS A 330 28.17 -32.73 -14.08
C LYS A 330 27.57 -33.79 -15.00
N LYS A 331 26.94 -33.39 -16.10
CA LYS A 331 26.44 -34.30 -17.13
C LYS A 331 27.54 -35.18 -17.70
N THR A 332 28.66 -34.55 -18.07
CA THR A 332 29.82 -35.26 -18.64
C THR A 332 30.40 -36.25 -17.64
N SER A 333 30.58 -35.82 -16.39
CA SER A 333 31.08 -36.67 -15.31
C SER A 333 30.17 -37.89 -15.07
N LEU A 334 28.86 -37.68 -14.98
CA LEU A 334 27.89 -38.75 -14.78
C LEU A 334 27.88 -39.75 -15.95
N LEU A 335 27.89 -39.26 -17.20
CA LEU A 335 27.92 -40.14 -18.38
C LEU A 335 29.18 -41.02 -18.40
N ASN A 336 30.35 -40.47 -18.04
CA ASN A 336 31.58 -41.24 -17.94
C ASN A 336 31.52 -42.28 -16.80
N GLN A 337 30.90 -41.94 -15.68
CA GLN A 337 30.69 -42.88 -14.57
C GLN A 337 29.75 -44.03 -14.99
N LEU A 338 28.63 -43.72 -15.65
CA LEU A 338 27.69 -44.72 -16.18
C LEU A 338 28.37 -45.68 -17.17
N GLN A 339 29.22 -45.15 -18.05
CA GLN A 339 30.01 -45.98 -18.97
C GLN A 339 30.98 -46.91 -18.23
N SER A 340 31.63 -46.41 -17.16
CA SER A 340 32.54 -47.21 -16.33
C SER A 340 31.81 -48.32 -15.58
N VAL A 341 30.62 -48.03 -15.05
CA VAL A 341 29.75 -49.02 -14.41
C VAL A 341 29.33 -50.08 -15.43
N LYS A 342 28.86 -49.68 -16.62
CA LYS A 342 28.48 -50.62 -17.69
C LYS A 342 29.63 -51.54 -18.09
N ALA A 343 30.85 -50.99 -18.19
CA ALA A 343 32.04 -51.79 -18.46
C ALA A 343 32.35 -52.79 -17.33
N ALA A 344 32.20 -52.38 -16.06
CA ALA A 344 32.42 -53.26 -14.92
C ALA A 344 31.38 -54.40 -14.83
N LEU A 345 30.13 -54.17 -15.22
CA LEU A 345 29.12 -55.23 -15.24
C LEU A 345 29.43 -56.32 -16.29
N GLY A 346 29.98 -55.94 -17.44
CA GLY A 346 30.17 -56.85 -18.56
C GLY A 346 28.86 -57.45 -19.08
N THR A 347 28.94 -58.46 -19.95
CA THR A 347 27.75 -59.09 -20.55
C THR A 347 27.00 -59.98 -19.58
N ASP A 348 27.71 -60.77 -18.77
CA ASP A 348 27.09 -61.83 -17.99
C ASP A 348 26.25 -61.27 -16.85
N LEU A 349 26.82 -60.33 -16.07
CA LEU A 349 26.08 -59.68 -14.98
C LEU A 349 25.13 -58.62 -15.56
N GLY A 350 25.57 -57.88 -16.57
CA GLY A 350 24.76 -56.84 -17.22
C GLY A 350 23.45 -57.34 -17.84
N ASN A 351 23.39 -58.60 -18.29
CA ASN A 351 22.19 -59.21 -18.86
C ASN A 351 21.26 -59.86 -17.82
N GLN A 352 21.65 -59.89 -16.54
CA GLN A 352 20.76 -60.39 -15.51
C GLN A 352 19.62 -59.40 -15.25
N THR A 353 18.44 -59.96 -15.01
CA THR A 353 17.23 -59.21 -14.69
C THR A 353 17.23 -58.83 -13.22
N ASP A 354 17.01 -57.55 -12.96
CA ASP A 354 16.66 -57.03 -11.65
C ASP A 354 15.21 -57.42 -11.33
N PRO A 355 14.95 -58.27 -10.30
CA PRO A 355 13.61 -58.70 -9.95
C PRO A 355 12.68 -57.56 -9.55
N SER A 356 13.23 -56.45 -9.05
CA SER A 356 12.43 -55.30 -8.58
C SER A 356 11.92 -54.43 -9.71
N THR A 357 12.64 -54.36 -10.83
CA THR A 357 12.29 -53.50 -11.98
C THR A 357 11.87 -54.29 -13.23
N GLY A 358 12.17 -55.60 -13.29
CA GLY A 358 11.92 -56.46 -14.45
C GLY A 358 12.83 -56.17 -15.65
N LYS A 359 13.79 -55.26 -15.52
CA LYS A 359 14.75 -54.89 -16.56
C LYS A 359 16.10 -55.55 -16.33
N THR A 360 16.88 -55.70 -17.39
CA THR A 360 18.29 -56.06 -17.22
C THR A 360 19.06 -54.87 -16.63
N PHE A 361 20.14 -55.13 -15.89
CA PHE A 361 20.94 -54.04 -15.34
C PHE A 361 21.53 -53.12 -16.44
N THR A 362 21.87 -53.68 -17.60
CA THR A 362 22.30 -52.89 -18.76
C THR A 362 21.19 -51.97 -19.26
N ALA A 363 19.96 -52.47 -19.38
CA ALA A 363 18.83 -51.64 -19.80
C ALA A 363 18.52 -50.52 -18.79
N ALA A 364 18.64 -50.79 -17.48
CA ALA A 364 18.48 -49.78 -16.45
C ALA A 364 19.55 -48.67 -16.53
N LEU A 365 20.80 -49.03 -16.85
CA LEU A 365 21.88 -48.05 -17.08
C LEU A 365 21.65 -47.25 -18.36
N ASP A 366 21.16 -47.87 -19.43
CA ASP A 366 20.85 -47.18 -20.69
C ASP A 366 19.70 -46.18 -20.52
N ASP A 367 18.67 -46.53 -19.74
CA ASP A 367 17.62 -45.59 -19.34
C ASP A 367 18.18 -44.40 -18.54
N LEU A 368 19.16 -44.65 -17.67
CA LEU A 368 19.79 -43.60 -16.87
C LEU A 368 20.69 -42.68 -17.73
N VAL A 369 21.37 -43.25 -18.74
CA VAL A 369 22.10 -42.49 -19.77
C VAL A 369 21.12 -41.60 -20.54
N ALA A 370 19.97 -42.13 -20.97
CA ALA A 370 18.95 -41.35 -21.67
C ALA A 370 18.40 -40.21 -20.80
N GLN A 371 18.17 -40.45 -19.51
CA GLN A 371 17.74 -39.43 -18.54
C GLN A 371 18.80 -38.34 -18.34
N ALA A 372 20.08 -38.72 -18.18
CA ALA A 372 21.18 -37.77 -18.11
C ALA A 372 21.34 -36.96 -19.41
N GLN A 373 21.08 -37.57 -20.57
CA GLN A 373 21.09 -36.88 -21.85
C GLN A 373 19.95 -35.86 -21.97
N ALA A 374 18.74 -36.21 -21.50
CA ALA A 374 17.58 -35.33 -21.50
C ALA A 374 17.79 -34.09 -20.61
N GLY A 375 18.51 -34.24 -19.49
CA GLY A 375 18.86 -33.14 -18.58
C GLY A 375 17.68 -32.57 -17.79
N THR A 376 16.61 -33.36 -17.65
CA THR A 376 15.37 -32.96 -16.95
C THR A 376 15.41 -33.29 -15.44
N GLN A 377 16.45 -33.99 -15.00
CA GLN A 377 16.71 -34.33 -13.60
C GLN A 377 18.02 -33.72 -13.12
N THR A 378 18.13 -33.54 -11.82
CA THR A 378 19.36 -33.09 -11.16
C THR A 378 20.40 -34.20 -11.10
N ALA A 379 21.67 -33.82 -10.93
CA ALA A 379 22.75 -34.79 -10.75
C ALA A 379 22.47 -35.74 -9.56
N ASP A 380 21.97 -35.21 -8.44
CA ASP A 380 21.72 -35.99 -7.23
C ASP A 380 20.59 -37.02 -7.41
N GLN A 381 19.53 -36.66 -8.15
CA GLN A 381 18.44 -37.59 -8.50
C GLN A 381 18.95 -38.75 -9.37
N LEU A 382 19.79 -38.44 -10.35
CA LEU A 382 20.38 -39.44 -11.23
C LEU A 382 21.39 -40.31 -10.45
N GLN A 383 22.18 -39.72 -9.55
CA GLN A 383 23.14 -40.43 -8.70
C GLN A 383 22.44 -41.39 -7.73
N ALA A 384 21.33 -40.96 -7.13
CA ALA A 384 20.51 -41.81 -6.26
C ALA A 384 19.90 -42.99 -7.04
N THR A 385 19.54 -42.77 -8.30
CA THR A 385 19.06 -43.84 -9.19
C THR A 385 20.18 -44.82 -9.53
N LEU A 386 21.39 -44.31 -9.86
CA LEU A 386 22.57 -45.15 -10.07
C LEU A 386 22.92 -45.99 -8.84
N ALA A 387 22.88 -45.40 -7.65
CA ALA A 387 23.17 -46.09 -6.39
C ALA A 387 22.22 -47.27 -6.16
N LYS A 388 20.91 -47.11 -6.42
CA LYS A 388 19.93 -48.21 -6.34
C LYS A 388 20.18 -49.32 -7.34
N VAL A 389 20.55 -48.96 -8.58
CA VAL A 389 20.94 -49.96 -9.60
C VAL A 389 22.16 -50.74 -9.11
N LEU A 390 23.18 -50.06 -8.58
CA LEU A 390 24.38 -50.70 -8.04
C LEU A 390 24.09 -51.59 -6.82
N ASP A 391 23.16 -51.21 -5.94
CA ASP A 391 22.75 -52.06 -4.81
C ASP A 391 22.12 -53.38 -5.27
N ALA A 392 21.26 -53.30 -6.29
CA ALA A 392 20.66 -54.49 -6.89
C ALA A 392 21.71 -55.36 -7.60
N VAL A 393 22.67 -54.74 -8.30
CA VAL A 393 23.79 -55.44 -8.94
C VAL A 393 24.68 -56.14 -7.90
N LEU A 394 25.05 -55.46 -6.82
CA LEU A 394 25.85 -56.00 -5.71
C LEU A 394 25.15 -57.23 -5.10
N ALA A 395 23.86 -57.10 -4.79
CA ALA A 395 23.06 -58.19 -4.23
C ALA A 395 23.00 -59.38 -5.18
N LYS A 396 22.76 -59.14 -6.48
CA LYS A 396 22.68 -60.20 -7.48
C LYS A 396 24.01 -60.92 -7.71
N LEU A 397 25.11 -60.18 -7.74
CA LEU A 397 26.44 -60.78 -7.85
C LEU A 397 26.75 -61.65 -6.63
N ALA A 398 26.50 -61.15 -5.41
CA ALA A 398 26.73 -61.90 -4.18
C ALA A 398 25.86 -63.17 -4.12
N GLU A 399 24.59 -63.09 -4.51
CA GLU A 399 23.69 -64.25 -4.65
C GLU A 399 24.26 -65.27 -5.64
N GLY A 400 24.70 -64.82 -6.82
CA GLY A 400 25.29 -65.69 -7.83
C GLY A 400 26.58 -66.38 -7.37
N ILE A 401 27.44 -65.68 -6.63
CA ILE A 401 28.64 -66.29 -6.02
C ILE A 401 28.24 -67.36 -5.02
N LYS A 402 27.30 -67.05 -4.10
CA LYS A 402 26.83 -68.00 -3.09
C LYS A 402 26.20 -69.25 -3.73
N ALA A 403 25.35 -69.07 -4.74
CA ALA A 403 24.69 -70.17 -5.43
C ALA A 403 25.67 -71.09 -6.18
N ALA A 404 26.79 -70.54 -6.69
CA ALA A 404 27.83 -71.31 -7.36
C ALA A 404 28.84 -71.96 -6.39
N THR A 405 28.74 -71.70 -5.09
CA THR A 405 29.71 -72.16 -4.08
C THR A 405 29.10 -73.29 -3.23
N PRO A 406 29.70 -74.50 -3.21
CA PRO A 406 29.30 -75.55 -2.27
C PRO A 406 29.41 -75.10 -0.81
N ALA A 407 28.52 -75.58 0.06
CA ALA A 407 28.44 -75.14 1.45
C ALA A 407 29.73 -75.40 2.24
N GLU A 408 30.42 -76.49 1.95
CA GLU A 408 31.70 -76.86 2.58
C GLU A 408 32.78 -75.83 2.26
N VAL A 409 32.84 -75.36 1.00
CA VAL A 409 33.80 -74.34 0.57
C VAL A 409 33.39 -72.97 1.11
N GLY A 410 32.12 -72.61 1.03
CA GLY A 410 31.63 -71.32 1.52
C GLY A 410 31.83 -71.11 3.04
N ASN A 411 31.75 -72.19 3.83
CA ASN A 411 32.01 -72.19 5.27
C ASN A 411 33.49 -72.37 5.64
N ALA A 412 34.36 -72.72 4.68
CA ALA A 412 35.80 -72.76 4.92
C ALA A 412 36.37 -71.35 5.07
N LYS A 413 37.49 -71.24 5.81
CA LYS A 413 38.16 -69.95 6.05
C LYS A 413 38.92 -69.49 4.81
N ASP A 414 38.76 -68.23 4.42
CA ASP A 414 39.70 -67.52 3.56
C ASP A 414 41.00 -67.32 4.35
N ALA A 415 42.11 -67.82 3.81
CA ALA A 415 43.43 -67.67 4.40
C ALA A 415 43.89 -66.21 4.49
N ALA A 416 43.36 -65.32 3.64
CA ALA A 416 43.73 -63.91 3.64
C ALA A 416 43.07 -63.11 4.78
N THR A 417 41.82 -63.42 5.12
CA THR A 417 41.02 -62.64 6.09
C THR A 417 40.81 -63.37 7.41
N GLY A 418 40.96 -64.70 7.44
CA GLY A 418 40.64 -65.55 8.58
C GLY A 418 39.14 -65.77 8.81
N LYS A 419 38.28 -65.14 8.00
CA LYS A 419 36.81 -65.28 8.01
C LYS A 419 36.38 -66.38 7.05
N THR A 420 35.12 -66.80 7.08
CA THR A 420 34.60 -67.72 6.06
C THR A 420 34.40 -67.00 4.74
N TRP A 421 34.50 -67.70 3.60
CA TRP A 421 34.22 -67.09 2.29
C TRP A 421 32.83 -66.45 2.23
N TYR A 422 31.82 -67.07 2.87
CA TYR A 422 30.49 -66.45 2.98
C TYR A 422 30.45 -65.18 3.83
N ALA A 423 31.27 -65.10 4.88
CA ALA A 423 31.39 -63.88 5.67
C ALA A 423 32.08 -62.76 4.88
N ASP A 424 33.14 -63.05 4.11
CA ASP A 424 33.80 -62.04 3.28
C ASP A 424 32.89 -61.50 2.17
N ILE A 425 32.08 -62.37 1.55
CA ILE A 425 31.06 -61.95 0.58
C ILE A 425 30.01 -61.06 1.26
N ALA A 426 29.51 -61.45 2.44
CA ALA A 426 28.50 -60.70 3.16
C ALA A 426 29.00 -59.33 3.63
N ASP A 427 30.23 -59.25 4.13
CA ASP A 427 30.86 -58.02 4.58
C ASP A 427 31.09 -57.07 3.41
N THR A 428 31.56 -57.58 2.27
CA THR A 428 31.76 -56.76 1.05
C THR A 428 30.44 -56.25 0.50
N LEU A 429 29.40 -57.10 0.46
CA LEU A 429 28.05 -56.70 0.06
C LEU A 429 27.50 -55.61 0.99
N THR A 430 27.56 -55.82 2.30
CA THR A 430 27.03 -54.89 3.30
C THR A 430 27.75 -53.54 3.23
N SER A 431 29.09 -53.57 3.14
CA SER A 431 29.90 -52.34 3.03
C SER A 431 29.56 -51.55 1.75
N GLY A 432 29.36 -52.25 0.63
CA GLY A 432 28.89 -51.63 -0.62
C GLY A 432 27.48 -51.04 -0.50
N GLN A 433 26.54 -51.77 0.10
CA GLN A 433 25.16 -51.31 0.25
C GLN A 433 25.02 -50.10 1.18
N VAL A 434 25.83 -50.04 2.24
CA VAL A 434 25.84 -48.91 3.19
C VAL A 434 26.43 -47.64 2.57
N SER A 435 27.30 -47.74 1.57
CA SER A 435 27.85 -46.54 0.92
C SER A 435 26.76 -45.74 0.21
N ALA A 436 26.79 -44.41 0.33
CA ALA A 436 25.92 -43.53 -0.44
C ALA A 436 26.52 -43.13 -1.80
N ASP A 437 27.84 -43.29 -1.97
CA ASP A 437 28.56 -42.89 -3.17
C ASP A 437 28.60 -44.01 -4.21
N ALA A 438 28.26 -43.70 -5.46
CA ALA A 438 28.22 -44.71 -6.51
C ALA A 438 29.62 -45.20 -6.94
N SER A 439 30.67 -44.39 -6.76
CA SER A 439 32.05 -44.78 -7.03
C SER A 439 32.54 -45.78 -5.99
N ASP A 440 32.21 -45.56 -4.72
CA ASP A 440 32.46 -46.53 -3.65
C ASP A 440 31.69 -47.84 -3.89
N LYS A 441 30.42 -47.78 -4.28
CA LYS A 441 29.64 -48.97 -4.66
C LYS A 441 30.29 -49.72 -5.82
N LEU A 442 30.83 -49.00 -6.82
CA LEU A 442 31.57 -49.59 -7.93
C LEU A 442 32.87 -50.27 -7.47
N ALA A 443 33.59 -49.69 -6.53
CA ALA A 443 34.78 -50.31 -5.95
C ALA A 443 34.43 -51.63 -5.21
N HIS A 444 33.32 -51.65 -4.47
CA HIS A 444 32.83 -52.87 -3.81
C HIS A 444 32.33 -53.91 -4.82
N LEU A 445 31.77 -53.49 -5.96
CA LEU A 445 31.42 -54.38 -7.05
C LEU A 445 32.65 -55.08 -7.62
N GLN A 446 33.73 -54.34 -7.85
CA GLN A 446 35.01 -54.89 -8.31
C GLN A 446 35.64 -55.83 -7.25
N ALA A 447 35.49 -55.51 -5.97
CA ALA A 447 35.92 -56.38 -4.87
C ALA A 447 35.14 -57.71 -4.85
N LEU A 448 33.81 -57.67 -5.04
CA LEU A 448 32.99 -58.88 -5.16
C LEU A 448 33.35 -59.71 -6.40
N GLN A 449 33.66 -59.07 -7.53
CA GLN A 449 34.14 -59.79 -8.72
C GLN A 449 35.50 -60.47 -8.46
N SER A 450 36.39 -59.81 -7.72
CA SER A 450 37.66 -60.39 -7.32
C SER A 450 37.46 -61.58 -6.37
N LEU A 451 36.52 -61.47 -5.43
CA LEU A 451 36.12 -62.57 -4.54
C LEU A 451 35.51 -63.74 -5.32
N LYS A 452 34.65 -63.48 -6.31
CA LYS A 452 34.10 -64.52 -7.20
C LYS A 452 35.20 -65.40 -7.79
N THR A 453 36.27 -64.80 -8.30
CA THR A 453 37.40 -65.51 -8.89
C THR A 453 38.16 -66.34 -7.84
N LYS A 454 38.42 -65.77 -6.66
CA LYS A 454 39.10 -66.47 -5.56
C LYS A 454 38.29 -67.66 -5.03
N VAL A 455 36.99 -67.46 -4.82
CA VAL A 455 36.06 -68.51 -4.36
C VAL A 455 35.96 -69.61 -5.42
N ALA A 456 35.84 -69.27 -6.70
CA ALA A 456 35.83 -70.27 -7.78
C ALA A 456 37.12 -71.12 -7.78
N ALA A 457 38.29 -70.51 -7.58
CA ALA A 457 39.55 -71.24 -7.46
C ALA A 457 39.57 -72.17 -6.23
N ALA A 458 39.02 -71.73 -5.09
CA ALA A 458 38.86 -72.58 -3.90
C ALA A 458 37.90 -73.75 -4.13
N VAL A 459 36.81 -73.54 -4.88
CA VAL A 459 35.88 -74.60 -5.29
C VAL A 459 36.59 -75.64 -6.16
N GLU A 460 37.40 -75.22 -7.13
CA GLU A 460 38.18 -76.15 -7.96
C GLU A 460 39.24 -76.89 -7.13
N ALA A 461 39.93 -76.23 -6.21
CA ALA A 461 40.91 -76.88 -5.34
C ALA A 461 40.27 -77.96 -4.45
N ALA A 462 39.08 -77.71 -3.91
CA ALA A 462 38.34 -78.68 -3.10
C ALA A 462 37.97 -79.95 -3.89
N LYS A 463 37.70 -79.84 -5.20
CA LYS A 463 37.45 -81.00 -6.08
C LYS A 463 38.67 -81.91 -6.25
N ILE A 464 39.88 -81.36 -6.16
CA ILE A 464 41.13 -82.11 -6.31
C ILE A 464 41.42 -82.94 -5.04
N VAL A 465 41.14 -82.37 -3.86
CA VAL A 465 41.34 -83.05 -2.56
C VAL A 465 40.33 -84.21 -2.37
N GLY A 466 39.11 -84.09 -2.89
CA GLY A 466 38.09 -85.15 -2.82
C GLY A 466 38.29 -86.36 -3.74
N LYS A 467 39.34 -86.38 -4.59
CA LYS A 467 39.64 -87.48 -5.54
C LYS A 467 40.79 -88.40 -5.10
N GLY A 468 41.36 -88.20 -3.92
CA GLY A 468 42.50 -88.96 -3.40
C GLY A 468 42.15 -89.87 -2.23
N ASP A 469 41.21 -90.79 -2.39
CA ASP A 469 41.08 -91.93 -1.46
C ASP A 469 40.63 -93.18 -2.22
N ASP A 470 41.52 -93.69 -3.07
CA ASP A 470 41.49 -95.07 -3.53
C ASP A 470 42.87 -95.41 -4.10
N THR A 471 43.79 -95.85 -3.23
CA THR A 471 44.87 -96.81 -3.56
C THR A 471 45.65 -97.20 -2.29
N THR A 472 45.19 -98.29 -1.68
CA THR A 472 46.00 -99.40 -1.12
C THR A 472 47.38 -99.08 -0.56
N GLY A 473 47.47 -98.96 0.77
CA GLY A 473 48.71 -99.08 1.54
C GLY A 473 48.76 -100.41 2.29
N THR A 474 49.32 -101.43 1.65
CA THR A 474 49.65 -102.73 2.24
C THR A 474 50.78 -102.60 3.28
N SER A 475 50.66 -103.39 4.34
CA SER A 475 51.64 -103.73 5.37
C SER A 475 53.09 -103.91 4.91
N ASP A 476 54.10 -103.52 5.71
CA ASP A 476 54.76 -104.37 6.73
C ASP A 476 56.14 -103.80 7.17
N LYS A 477 56.43 -103.94 8.47
CA LYS A 477 57.71 -104.03 9.22
C LYS A 477 58.97 -103.22 8.81
N GLY A 478 59.41 -102.37 9.76
CA GLY A 478 60.41 -102.77 10.78
C GLY A 478 61.91 -102.60 10.47
N GLY A 479 62.61 -101.88 11.37
CA GLY A 479 63.97 -102.26 11.81
C GLY A 479 65.11 -101.23 11.64
N GLY A 480 65.49 -100.58 12.75
CA GLY A 480 66.83 -100.77 13.34
C GLY A 480 68.04 -99.92 12.88
N GLN A 481 68.46 -99.04 13.81
CA GLN A 481 69.84 -98.76 14.23
C GLN A 481 70.85 -98.04 13.31
N GLY A 482 71.49 -97.01 13.91
CA GLY A 482 72.97 -96.96 13.96
C GLY A 482 73.65 -95.77 13.29
N THR A 483 74.04 -94.78 14.10
CA THR A 483 75.19 -93.87 13.91
C THR A 483 76.47 -94.60 13.45
N PRO A 484 77.39 -93.94 12.72
CA PRO A 484 78.45 -93.14 13.37
C PRO A 484 78.91 -91.85 12.65
N ALA A 485 79.69 -91.07 13.42
CA ALA A 485 80.49 -89.85 13.17
C ALA A 485 81.62 -90.08 12.10
N PRO A 486 82.63 -89.19 11.82
CA PRO A 486 83.06 -87.97 12.55
C PRO A 486 83.56 -86.77 11.72
N ALA A 487 83.67 -85.60 12.38
CA ALA A 487 84.90 -84.80 12.62
C ALA A 487 84.53 -83.50 13.33
#